data_AF-A0A520BER8-F1
#
_entry.id   AF-A0A520BER8-F1
#
_cell.length_a   1.000
_cell.length_b   1.000
_cell.length_c   1.000
_cell.angle_alpha   90.00
_cell.angle_beta   90.00
_cell.angle_gamma   90.00
#
_symmetry.space_group_name_H-M   'P 1'
#
loop_
_entity.id
_entity.type
_entity.pdbx_description
1 polymer ?
#
loop_
_entity_poly.entity_id
_entity_poly.type
_entity_poly.pdbx_seq_one_letter_code
_entity_poly.pdbx_strand_id
1 'polypeptide(L)'
;MSAGTEQHQRFPRALAPGYFRPDDLDFAQRVEMTAQLARQLRFHDLNNQEVGDWSALFTNDATLMMARIAAADLWPRQQRFTADAETAPLPSLARQVLSLAGELDFWWRSLAG
;
A
#
# COMPACT_ATOMS: atom_id res chain seq x y z
N MET A 1 -54.72 -10.61 10.83
CA MET A 1 -53.39 -10.13 11.26
C MET A 1 -52.36 -11.08 10.67
N SER A 2 -51.71 -10.73 9.57
CA SER A 2 -50.61 -11.54 9.03
C SER A 2 -49.44 -10.60 8.74
N ALA A 3 -48.44 -10.64 9.60
CA ALA A 3 -47.11 -10.15 9.30
C ALA A 3 -46.11 -11.27 9.65
N GLY A 4 -46.37 -12.46 9.12
CA GLY A 4 -45.37 -13.53 9.07
C GLY A 4 -44.64 -13.37 7.74
N THR A 5 -43.44 -12.78 7.77
CA THR A 5 -42.57 -12.69 6.60
C THR A 5 -42.29 -14.11 6.08
N GLU A 6 -42.65 -14.35 4.82
CA GLU A 6 -42.51 -15.67 4.20
C GLU A 6 -41.04 -16.09 4.14
N GLN A 7 -40.74 -17.40 4.12
CA GLN A 7 -39.36 -17.92 4.15
C GLN A 7 -38.47 -17.34 3.03
N HIS A 8 -39.06 -17.01 1.88
CA HIS A 8 -38.37 -16.36 0.75
C HIS A 8 -37.94 -14.90 1.04
N GLN A 9 -38.36 -14.33 2.17
CA GLN A 9 -38.05 -12.97 2.63
C GLN A 9 -36.98 -12.95 3.74
N ARG A 10 -36.43 -14.11 4.14
CA ARG A 10 -35.33 -14.25 5.13
C ARG A 10 -33.94 -14.22 4.51
N PHE A 11 -33.75 -13.58 3.36
CA PHE A 11 -32.42 -13.46 2.78
C PHE A 11 -31.53 -12.63 3.72
N PRO A 12 -30.45 -13.21 4.29
CA PRO A 12 -29.63 -12.48 5.26
C PRO A 12 -28.99 -11.27 4.59
N ARG A 13 -29.18 -10.08 5.17
CA ARG A 13 -28.59 -8.84 4.65
C ARG A 13 -27.07 -8.95 4.48
N ALA A 14 -26.41 -9.75 5.32
CA ALA A 14 -24.99 -10.04 5.26
C ALA A 14 -24.53 -10.73 3.96
N LEU A 15 -25.43 -11.43 3.28
CA LEU A 15 -25.18 -12.11 2.01
C LEU A 15 -25.70 -11.31 0.81
N ALA A 16 -26.23 -10.11 1.04
CA ALA A 16 -26.66 -9.24 -0.05
C ALA A 16 -25.44 -8.88 -0.92
N PRO A 17 -25.56 -8.94 -2.25
CA PRO A 17 -24.51 -8.48 -3.15
C PRO A 17 -24.06 -7.08 -2.77
N GLY A 18 -22.75 -6.89 -2.57
CA GLY A 18 -22.16 -5.61 -2.17
C GLY A 18 -22.24 -5.28 -0.67
N TYR A 19 -22.83 -6.14 0.17
CA TYR A 19 -22.78 -5.98 1.63
C TYR A 19 -21.36 -6.16 2.18
N PHE A 20 -20.65 -7.16 1.66
CA PHE A 20 -19.25 -7.42 1.98
C PHE A 20 -18.50 -7.63 0.67
N ARG A 21 -17.42 -6.88 0.48
CA ARG A 21 -16.49 -7.08 -0.63
C ARG A 21 -15.29 -7.84 -0.10
N PRO A 22 -15.16 -9.15 -0.40
CA PRO A 22 -14.04 -9.95 0.11
C PRO A 22 -12.70 -9.48 -0.45
N ASP A 23 -12.70 -8.77 -1.58
CA ASP A 23 -11.52 -8.20 -2.18
C ASP A 23 -11.75 -6.71 -2.49
N ASP A 24 -11.47 -5.87 -1.50
CA ASP A 24 -11.55 -4.41 -1.58
C ASP A 24 -10.16 -3.77 -1.78
N LEU A 25 -9.15 -4.57 -2.13
CA LEU A 25 -7.81 -4.05 -2.37
C LEU A 25 -7.80 -3.21 -3.64
N ASP A 26 -7.43 -1.94 -3.49
CA ASP A 26 -7.19 -1.07 -4.63
C ASP A 26 -5.92 -1.49 -5.39
N PHE A 27 -5.73 -0.94 -6.59
CA PHE A 27 -4.60 -1.30 -7.44
C PHE A 27 -3.26 -1.09 -6.76
N ALA A 28 -3.09 0.01 -6.03
CA ALA A 28 -1.82 0.34 -5.40
C ALA A 28 -1.53 -0.54 -4.18
N GLN A 29 -2.56 -0.89 -3.41
CA GLN A 29 -2.45 -1.88 -2.34
C GLN A 29 -2.00 -3.23 -2.91
N ARG A 30 -2.53 -3.65 -4.05
CA ARG A 30 -2.08 -4.88 -4.74
C ARG A 30 -0.64 -4.77 -5.21
N VAL A 31 -0.25 -3.65 -5.81
CA VAL A 31 1.13 -3.40 -6.25
C VAL A 31 2.10 -3.44 -5.07
N GLU A 32 1.77 -2.77 -3.96
CA GLU A 32 2.59 -2.75 -2.75
C GLU A 32 2.71 -4.15 -2.14
N MET A 33 1.60 -4.90 -2.01
CA MET A 33 1.64 -6.28 -1.52
C MET A 33 2.49 -7.19 -2.41
N THR A 34 2.38 -7.04 -3.72
CA THR A 34 3.17 -7.84 -4.67
C THR A 34 4.64 -7.45 -4.63
N ALA A 35 4.97 -6.16 -4.48
CA ALA A 35 6.34 -5.68 -4.31
C ALA A 35 6.96 -6.21 -3.00
N GLN A 36 6.18 -6.26 -1.91
CA GLN A 36 6.63 -6.85 -0.64
C GLN A 36 6.88 -8.35 -0.76
N LEU A 37 6.03 -9.08 -1.50
CA LEU A 37 6.26 -10.48 -1.82
C LEU A 37 7.53 -10.65 -2.66
N ALA A 38 7.74 -9.82 -3.67
CA ALA A 38 8.90 -9.87 -4.56
C ALA A 38 10.24 -9.72 -3.80
N ARG A 39 10.28 -8.91 -2.73
CA ARG A 39 11.43 -8.80 -1.83
C ARG A 39 11.80 -10.09 -1.08
N GLN A 40 10.86 -11.01 -0.95
CA GLN A 40 11.07 -12.30 -0.29
C GLN A 40 11.48 -13.40 -1.28
N LEU A 41 11.36 -13.14 -2.58
CA LEU A 41 11.68 -14.08 -3.64
C LEU A 41 13.11 -13.84 -4.12
N ARG A 42 13.96 -14.86 -3.96
CA ARG A 42 15.32 -14.84 -4.48
C ARG A 42 15.31 -14.78 -5.99
N PHE A 43 16.14 -13.90 -6.54
CA PHE A 43 16.37 -13.77 -7.97
C PHE A 43 17.68 -14.48 -8.34
N HIS A 44 17.55 -15.46 -9.24
CA HIS A 44 18.70 -16.18 -9.81
C HIS A 44 18.90 -15.73 -11.26
N ASP A 45 20.16 -15.50 -11.65
CA ASP A 45 20.53 -15.18 -13.03
C ASP A 45 20.43 -16.41 -13.96
N LEU A 46 20.79 -16.21 -15.24
CA LEU A 46 20.80 -17.28 -16.24
C LEU A 46 21.80 -18.40 -15.93
N ASN A 47 22.76 -18.15 -15.05
CA ASN A 47 23.75 -19.12 -14.58
C ASN A 47 23.35 -19.76 -13.24
N ASN A 48 22.11 -19.53 -12.79
CA ASN A 48 21.56 -20.00 -11.52
C ASN A 48 22.26 -19.42 -10.28
N GLN A 49 22.96 -18.29 -10.40
CA GLN A 49 23.56 -17.59 -9.27
C GLN A 49 22.56 -16.62 -8.65
N GLU A 50 22.51 -16.56 -7.32
CA GLU A 50 21.67 -15.60 -6.61
C GLU A 50 22.25 -14.18 -6.78
N VAL A 51 21.50 -13.29 -7.44
CA VAL A 51 21.92 -11.91 -7.74
C VAL A 51 21.12 -10.88 -6.94
N GLY A 52 20.08 -11.30 -6.22
CA GLY A 52 19.29 -10.43 -5.36
C GLY A 52 17.87 -10.95 -5.15
N ASP A 53 16.90 -10.05 -5.19
CA ASP A 53 15.48 -10.37 -5.10
C ASP A 53 14.68 -9.78 -6.29
N TRP A 54 13.40 -10.14 -6.39
CA TRP A 54 12.55 -9.68 -7.48
C TRP A 54 12.03 -8.24 -7.31
N SER A 55 12.41 -7.52 -6.24
CA SER A 55 11.92 -6.15 -6.00
C SER A 55 12.37 -5.16 -7.06
N ALA A 56 13.51 -5.42 -7.72
CA ALA A 56 14.04 -4.59 -8.79
C ALA A 56 13.05 -4.39 -9.96
N LEU A 57 12.16 -5.35 -10.21
CA LEU A 57 11.11 -5.25 -11.22
C LEU A 57 10.09 -4.13 -10.90
N PHE A 58 9.85 -3.88 -9.62
CA PHE A 58 8.91 -2.86 -9.15
C PHE A 58 9.57 -1.48 -8.99
N THR A 59 10.88 -1.44 -8.75
CA THR A 59 11.61 -0.18 -8.56
C THR A 59 12.11 0.44 -9.86
N ASN A 60 12.24 -0.36 -10.93
CA ASN A 60 12.72 0.08 -12.24
C ASN A 60 11.60 0.41 -13.23
N ASP A 61 10.34 0.09 -12.90
CA ASP A 61 9.19 0.42 -13.73
C ASP A 61 8.58 1.77 -13.30
N ALA A 62 8.73 2.78 -14.15
CA ALA A 62 8.21 4.12 -13.89
C ALA A 62 6.68 4.16 -13.73
N THR A 63 5.94 3.26 -14.40
CA THR A 63 4.48 3.17 -14.29
C THR A 63 4.07 2.68 -12.91
N LEU A 64 4.73 1.64 -12.40
CA LEU A 64 4.49 1.13 -11.05
C LEU A 64 4.88 2.16 -9.99
N MET A 65 5.96 2.91 -10.21
CA MET A 65 6.36 4.00 -9.32
C MET A 65 5.34 5.14 -9.32
N MET A 66 4.85 5.58 -10.48
CA MET A 66 3.79 6.60 -10.56
C MET A 66 2.49 6.16 -9.89
N ALA A 67 2.09 4.88 -10.06
CA ALA A 67 0.92 4.35 -9.39
C ALA A 67 1.06 4.36 -7.87
N ARG A 68 2.27 4.04 -7.35
CA ARG A 68 2.57 4.13 -5.92
C ARG A 68 2.47 5.57 -5.40
N ILE A 69 2.98 6.54 -6.16
CA ILE A 69 2.86 7.97 -5.81
C ILE A 69 1.40 8.41 -5.79
N ALA A 70 0.62 8.03 -6.83
CA ALA A 70 -0.79 8.41 -6.94
C ALA A 70 -1.67 7.86 -5.80
N ALA A 71 -1.28 6.74 -5.21
CA ALA A 71 -1.98 6.13 -4.09
C ALA A 71 -1.42 6.48 -2.70
N ALA A 72 -0.36 7.29 -2.64
CA ALA A 72 0.18 7.73 -1.37
C ALA A 72 -0.82 8.66 -0.68
N ASP A 73 -1.49 8.15 0.36
CA ASP A 73 -2.32 8.99 1.21
C ASP A 73 -1.45 9.75 2.22
N LEU A 74 -1.29 11.06 1.98
CA LEU A 74 -0.50 11.95 2.82
C LEU A 74 -1.28 12.43 4.05
N TRP A 75 -2.61 12.31 4.06
CA TRP A 75 -3.44 12.90 5.10
C TRP A 75 -3.20 12.29 6.48
N PRO A 76 -3.18 10.96 6.68
CA PRO A 76 -2.85 10.35 7.97
C PRO A 76 -1.44 10.71 8.45
N ARG A 77 -0.49 10.85 7.52
CA ARG A 77 0.89 11.22 7.82
C ARG A 77 1.00 12.66 8.32
N GLN A 78 0.29 13.59 7.65
CA GLN A 78 0.21 14.97 8.07
C GLN A 78 -0.43 15.10 9.45
N GLN A 79 -1.57 14.44 9.69
CA GLN A 79 -2.25 14.46 10.99
C GLN A 79 -1.33 13.98 12.12
N ARG A 80 -0.63 12.87 11.90
CA ARG A 80 0.33 12.33 12.88
C ARG A 80 1.48 13.29 13.14
N PHE A 81 2.06 13.90 12.11
CA PHE A 81 3.12 14.89 12.28
C PHE A 81 2.64 16.09 13.10
N THR A 82 1.44 16.61 12.83
CA THR A 82 0.84 17.71 13.59
C THR A 82 0.60 17.33 15.05
N ALA A 83 0.09 16.13 15.32
CA ALA A 83 -0.12 15.65 16.68
C ALA A 83 1.20 15.50 17.45
N ASP A 84 2.25 15.02 16.79
CA ASP A 84 3.58 14.86 17.37
C ASP A 84 4.29 16.21 17.54
N ALA A 85 4.02 17.22 16.70
CA ALA A 85 4.71 18.51 16.73
C ALA A 85 4.55 19.26 18.06
N GLU A 86 3.43 19.05 18.77
CA GLU A 86 3.15 19.70 20.05
C GLU A 86 3.84 19.02 21.25
N THR A 87 4.23 17.74 21.11
CA THR A 87 4.62 16.90 22.26
C THR A 87 5.93 16.14 22.09
N ALA A 88 6.38 15.91 20.85
CA ALA A 88 7.52 15.08 20.55
C ALA A 88 8.86 15.85 20.62
N PRO A 89 9.95 15.19 21.04
CA PRO A 89 11.29 15.77 20.95
C PRO A 89 11.68 16.11 19.50
N LEU A 90 12.41 17.21 19.31
CA LEU A 90 12.90 17.67 18.00
C LEU A 90 13.59 16.57 17.15
N PRO A 91 14.41 15.66 17.72
CA PRO A 91 15.00 14.55 16.94
C PRO A 91 13.97 13.56 16.37
N SER A 92 12.81 13.42 16.99
CA SER A 92 11.72 12.58 16.49
C SER A 92 11.05 13.23 15.29
N LEU A 93 10.78 14.55 15.36
CA LEU A 93 10.25 15.32 14.23
C LEU A 93 11.24 15.33 13.05
N ALA A 94 12.54 15.52 13.32
CA ALA A 94 13.58 15.47 12.31
C ALA A 94 13.63 14.11 11.59
N ARG A 95 13.49 12.99 12.32
CA ARG A 95 13.42 11.65 11.71
C ARG A 95 12.21 11.48 10.80
N GLN A 96 11.05 12.03 11.15
CA GLN A 96 9.87 11.97 10.30
C GLN A 96 10.07 12.73 8.99
N VAL A 97 10.65 13.94 9.06
CA VAL A 97 10.99 14.75 7.88
C VAL A 97 12.04 14.04 7.02
N LEU A 98 13.10 13.48 7.62
CA LEU A 98 14.13 12.73 6.90
C LEU A 98 13.57 11.48 6.23
N SER A 99 12.64 10.77 6.88
CA SER A 99 11.96 9.62 6.29
C SER A 99 11.18 10.02 5.04
N LEU A 100 10.43 11.13 5.11
CA LEU A 100 9.70 11.65 3.95
C LEU A 100 10.65 12.08 2.82
N ALA A 101 11.74 12.78 3.16
CA ALA A 101 12.75 13.18 2.20
C ALA A 101 13.41 11.98 1.51
N GLY A 102 13.68 10.90 2.27
CA GLY A 102 14.22 9.66 1.72
C GLY A 102 13.25 8.94 0.77
N GLU A 103 11.96 8.94 1.08
CA GLU A 103 10.93 8.41 0.16
C GLU A 103 10.85 9.23 -1.13
N LEU A 104 10.88 10.56 -1.04
CA LEU A 104 10.88 11.45 -2.20
C LEU A 104 12.13 11.28 -3.07
N ASP A 105 13.32 11.19 -2.46
CA ASP A 105 14.58 10.92 -3.18
C ASP A 105 14.53 9.55 -3.88
N PHE A 106 13.99 8.53 -3.21
CA PHE A 106 13.80 7.21 -3.82
C PHE A 106 12.86 7.27 -5.03
N TRP A 107 11.70 7.92 -4.91
CA TRP A 107 10.79 8.10 -6.04
C TRP A 107 11.44 8.86 -7.18
N TRP A 108 12.18 9.93 -6.87
CA TRP A 108 12.89 10.71 -7.88
C TRP A 108 13.92 9.88 -8.63
N ARG A 109 14.75 9.09 -7.94
CA ARG A 109 15.78 8.25 -8.58
C ARG A 109 15.19 7.14 -9.43
N SER A 110 14.11 6.50 -8.98
CA SER A 110 13.36 5.55 -9.80
C SER A 110 12.68 6.22 -11.00
N LEU A 111 12.25 7.48 -10.81
CA LEU A 111 11.82 8.45 -11.82
C LEU A 111 12.82 8.69 -12.95
N ALA A 112 14.05 9.00 -12.54
CA ALA A 112 15.02 9.73 -13.33
C ALA A 112 15.87 8.87 -14.25
N GLY A 113 15.78 7.54 -14.15
CA GLY A 113 16.35 6.54 -15.09
C GLY A 113 17.68 6.92 -15.73
#